data_AF-A0A7R9Y244-F1
#
_entry.id   AF-A0A7R9Y244-F1
#
_cell.length_a   1.000
_cell.length_b   1.000
_cell.length_c   1.000
_cell.angle_alpha   90.00
_cell.angle_beta   90.00
_cell.angle_gamma   90.00
#
_symmetry.space_group_name_H-M   'P 1'
#
loop_
_entity.id
_entity.type
_entity.pdbx_description
1 polymer ?
#
loop_
_entity_poly.entity_id
_entity_poly.type
_entity_poly.pdbx_seq_one_letter_code
_entity_poly.pdbx_strand_id
1 'polypeptide(L)'
;AGWTGRAGRPQAGLQLGWWSSVAPIGANMGSGGEMSMRRGAGGFGSGDLYLLQRLSSESADSAKRNHDMMNLYILPWLATASVFGACGAELVPNLVLSCIFLAYIVFDFIWICLQPQCVPKAPLVLVHHVVTALLILHPVRFPEHGLYTCYDGLVEINTVILTFKRTVRFQHRGAKALVTFLHWSTFIALRMIAYPIFTKIFWDALIEEPGRYSDLEIRMCMFCQLSLLGFNCLFLHLMLTQKGRGGGRSRQAALATAMRAKARRAD
;
A
#
# COMPACT_ATOMS: atom_id res chain seq x y z
N ALA A 1 40.51 28.88 31.51
CA ALA A 1 39.37 28.93 32.44
C ALA A 1 38.13 29.25 31.60
N GLY A 2 37.23 28.33 31.27
CA GLY A 2 36.75 27.17 32.02
C GLY A 2 35.37 27.52 32.56
N TRP A 3 34.32 27.34 31.75
CA TRP A 3 32.97 27.13 32.26
C TRP A 3 32.17 26.29 31.26
N THR A 4 31.61 25.21 31.79
CA THR A 4 30.98 24.10 31.08
C THR A 4 29.47 24.20 31.31
N GLY A 5 28.69 24.29 30.24
CA GLY A 5 27.22 24.34 30.30
C GLY A 5 26.62 23.20 29.51
N ARG A 6 26.50 22.02 30.15
CA ARG A 6 25.94 20.80 29.58
C ARG A 6 24.41 20.86 29.71
N ALA A 7 23.70 21.23 28.65
CA ALA A 7 22.24 21.19 28.63
C ALA A 7 21.76 19.74 28.39
N GLY A 8 21.06 19.21 29.40
CA GLY A 8 20.52 17.85 29.43
C GLY A 8 19.41 17.62 28.40
N ARG A 9 19.39 16.40 27.85
CA ARG A 9 18.26 15.88 27.10
C ARG A 9 17.15 15.46 28.07
N PRO A 10 15.87 15.81 27.82
CA PRO A 10 14.78 15.13 28.50
C PRO A 10 14.62 13.73 27.93
N GLN A 11 14.77 12.73 28.81
CA GLN A 11 14.20 11.40 28.62
C GLN A 11 12.72 11.46 29.00
N ALA A 12 11.86 11.17 28.03
CA ALA A 12 10.53 10.59 28.21
C ALA A 12 10.33 9.70 26.97
N GLY A 13 10.18 8.40 27.03
CA GLY A 13 9.46 7.64 28.06
C GLY A 13 8.00 7.55 27.66
N LEU A 14 7.71 6.85 26.56
CA LEU A 14 6.39 6.27 26.30
C LEU A 14 6.58 5.06 25.39
N GLN A 15 6.70 3.91 26.05
CA GLN A 15 6.31 2.63 25.51
C GLN A 15 4.83 2.69 25.15
N LEU A 16 4.49 2.30 23.93
CA LEU A 16 3.26 1.56 23.66
C LEU A 16 3.61 0.49 22.63
N GLY A 17 3.79 -0.73 23.15
CA GLY A 17 3.62 -1.95 22.36
C GLY A 17 2.19 -1.97 21.80
N TRP A 18 1.96 -2.62 20.69
CA TRP A 18 1.40 -3.97 20.59
C TRP A 18 0.59 -3.82 19.30
N TRP A 19 0.83 -4.57 18.23
CA TRP A 19 0.11 -5.80 17.94
C TRP A 19 1.00 -6.68 17.07
N SER A 20 1.59 -7.67 17.72
CA SER A 20 1.91 -8.96 17.12
C SER A 20 1.00 -9.97 17.82
N SER A 21 0.69 -11.08 17.15
CA SER A 21 0.16 -12.31 17.73
C SER A 21 -1.35 -12.42 17.86
N VAL A 22 -1.98 -12.91 16.80
CA VAL A 22 -3.04 -13.91 16.98
C VAL A 22 -2.30 -15.24 17.22
N ALA A 23 -2.18 -15.62 18.49
CA ALA A 23 -1.83 -16.98 18.89
C ALA A 23 -3.10 -17.63 19.47
N PRO A 24 -3.34 -18.93 19.22
CA PRO A 24 -4.56 -19.59 19.65
C PRO A 24 -4.58 -19.85 21.16
N ILE A 25 -5.81 -19.87 21.68
CA ILE A 25 -6.20 -20.10 23.07
C ILE A 25 -5.77 -21.52 23.48
N GLY A 26 -4.74 -21.61 24.32
CA GLY A 26 -4.41 -22.81 25.09
C GLY A 26 -4.99 -22.68 26.50
N ALA A 27 -6.08 -23.40 26.76
CA ALA A 27 -6.63 -23.55 28.11
C ALA A 27 -5.73 -24.50 28.92
N ASN A 28 -5.20 -23.98 30.02
CA ASN A 28 -4.44 -24.71 31.02
C ASN A 28 -5.39 -25.05 32.17
N MET A 29 -5.66 -26.32 32.41
CA MET A 29 -6.27 -26.80 33.66
C MET A 29 -5.71 -28.16 34.04
N GLY A 30 -5.25 -28.23 35.30
CA GLY A 30 -5.45 -29.38 36.17
C GLY A 30 -4.36 -30.44 36.20
N SER A 31 -3.55 -30.41 37.26
CA SER A 31 -2.75 -31.54 37.72
C SER A 31 -3.65 -32.64 38.30
N GLY A 32 -3.48 -33.88 37.86
CA GLY A 32 -4.06 -35.04 38.54
C GLY A 32 -3.72 -36.36 37.87
N GLY A 33 -2.98 -37.21 38.59
CA GLY A 33 -3.13 -38.67 38.59
C GLY A 33 -2.63 -39.44 37.36
N GLU A 34 -1.61 -40.27 37.58
CA GLU A 34 -1.22 -41.37 36.71
C GLU A 34 -2.41 -42.26 36.30
N MET A 35 -2.59 -42.47 35.00
CA MET A 35 -2.90 -43.81 34.48
C MET A 35 -2.46 -43.92 33.02
N SER A 36 -1.44 -44.76 32.83
CA SER A 36 -0.92 -45.19 31.53
C SER A 36 -2.00 -45.91 30.72
N MET A 37 -2.60 -45.19 29.78
CA MET A 37 -3.25 -45.79 28.60
C MET A 37 -2.52 -45.29 27.36
N ARG A 38 -1.80 -46.20 26.71
CA ARG A 38 -1.30 -46.07 25.34
C ARG A 38 -2.48 -45.85 24.39
N ARG A 39 -2.92 -44.61 24.22
CA ARG A 39 -3.58 -44.15 23.00
C ARG A 39 -2.48 -43.72 22.04
N GLY A 40 -2.42 -44.37 20.89
CA GLY A 40 -1.57 -43.97 19.77
C GLY A 40 -1.98 -42.60 19.28
N ALA A 41 -1.47 -41.55 19.92
CA ALA A 41 -1.50 -40.21 19.41
C ALA A 41 -0.49 -40.16 18.26
N GLY A 42 -0.99 -40.22 17.02
CA GLY A 42 -0.24 -39.80 15.83
C GLY A 42 0.10 -38.32 15.98
N GLY A 43 1.20 -38.04 16.68
CA GLY A 43 1.67 -36.70 16.93
C GLY A 43 2.04 -36.04 15.61
N PHE A 44 1.39 -34.92 15.32
CA PHE A 44 1.78 -34.00 14.25
C PHE A 44 3.26 -33.65 14.45
N GLY A 45 4.12 -34.15 13.56
CA GLY A 45 5.55 -34.02 13.70
C GLY A 45 5.99 -32.58 13.44
N SER A 46 7.13 -32.17 14.00
CA SER A 46 7.78 -30.89 13.68
C SER A 46 7.94 -30.67 12.15
N GLY A 47 8.05 -31.76 11.37
CA GLY A 47 8.07 -31.72 9.91
C GLY A 47 6.75 -31.28 9.26
N ASP A 48 5.60 -31.65 9.83
CA ASP A 48 4.28 -31.28 9.28
C ASP A 48 4.02 -29.77 9.46
N LEU A 49 4.46 -29.19 10.58
CA LEU A 49 4.36 -27.76 10.83
C LEU A 49 5.22 -26.95 9.83
N TYR A 50 6.43 -27.43 9.52
CA TYR A 50 7.30 -26.82 8.51
C TYR A 50 6.68 -26.88 7.10
N LEU A 51 6.08 -28.01 6.72
CA LEU A 51 5.40 -28.16 5.44
C LEU A 51 4.19 -27.22 5.33
N LEU A 52 3.35 -27.13 6.36
CA LEU A 52 2.23 -26.19 6.39
C LEU A 52 2.69 -24.74 6.28
N GLN A 53 3.75 -24.36 7.00
CA GLN A 53 4.32 -23.02 6.90
C GLN A 53 4.84 -22.73 5.49
N ARG A 54 5.56 -23.68 4.87
CA ARG A 54 6.07 -23.53 3.51
C ARG A 54 4.94 -23.39 2.49
N LEU A 55 3.94 -24.27 2.53
CA LEU A 55 2.77 -24.21 1.66
C LEU A 55 2.01 -22.89 1.81
N SER A 56 1.84 -22.40 3.04
CA SER A 56 1.22 -21.10 3.29
C SER A 56 2.02 -19.94 2.67
N SER A 57 3.35 -19.96 2.76
CA SER A 57 4.21 -18.93 2.17
C SER A 57 4.22 -18.96 0.64
N GLU A 58 4.25 -20.14 0.03
CA GLU A 58 4.19 -20.31 -1.43
C GLU A 58 2.84 -19.85 -1.99
N SER A 59 1.74 -20.08 -1.26
CA SER A 59 0.41 -19.59 -1.62
C SER A 59 0.33 -18.05 -1.56
N ALA A 60 0.98 -17.43 -0.57
CA ALA A 60 0.99 -15.98 -0.43
C ALA A 60 1.82 -15.29 -1.51
N ASP A 61 3.01 -15.83 -1.81
CA ASP A 61 3.89 -15.32 -2.86
C ASP A 61 3.25 -15.45 -4.25
N SER A 62 2.54 -16.55 -4.50
CA SER A 62 1.83 -16.74 -5.78
C SER A 62 0.63 -15.80 -5.92
N ALA A 63 -0.18 -15.62 -4.86
CA ALA A 63 -1.30 -14.68 -4.86
C ALA A 63 -0.85 -13.24 -5.15
N LYS A 64 0.19 -12.78 -4.45
CA LYS A 64 0.79 -11.45 -4.67
C LYS A 64 1.31 -11.28 -6.10
N ARG A 65 2.01 -12.29 -6.63
CA ARG A 65 2.54 -12.24 -8.00
C ARG A 65 1.42 -12.16 -9.04
N ASN A 66 0.38 -12.97 -8.89
CA ASN A 66 -0.74 -12.99 -9.84
C ASN A 66 -1.48 -11.64 -9.84
N HIS A 67 -1.72 -11.07 -8.65
CA HIS A 67 -2.29 -9.74 -8.49
C HIS A 67 -1.43 -8.64 -9.13
N ASP A 68 -0.14 -8.59 -8.83
CA ASP A 68 0.78 -7.60 -9.41
C ASP A 68 0.90 -7.75 -10.94
N MET A 69 0.84 -8.98 -11.48
CA MET A 69 0.83 -9.23 -12.93
C MET A 69 -0.43 -8.72 -13.61
N MET A 70 -1.62 -8.98 -13.04
CA MET A 70 -2.88 -8.46 -13.56
C MET A 70 -2.85 -6.92 -13.62
N ASN A 71 -2.39 -6.29 -12.53
CA ASN A 71 -2.26 -4.84 -12.45
C ASN A 71 -1.26 -4.30 -13.47
N LEU A 72 -0.20 -5.05 -13.79
CA LEU A 72 0.76 -4.67 -14.83
C LEU A 72 0.19 -4.72 -16.25
N TYR A 73 -0.91 -5.45 -16.49
CA TYR A 73 -1.62 -5.42 -17.77
C TYR A 73 -2.70 -4.33 -17.83
N ILE A 74 -3.48 -4.18 -16.76
CA ILE A 74 -4.67 -3.31 -16.76
C ILE A 74 -4.30 -1.85 -16.46
N LEU A 75 -3.50 -1.59 -15.42
CA LEU A 75 -3.21 -0.23 -14.98
C LEU A 75 -2.47 0.62 -16.03
N PRO A 76 -1.54 0.10 -16.85
CA PRO A 76 -0.93 0.92 -17.91
C PRO A 76 -1.94 1.43 -18.92
N TRP A 77 -2.94 0.62 -19.27
CA TRP A 77 -4.01 1.04 -20.16
C TRP A 77 -4.86 2.13 -19.51
N LEU A 78 -5.29 1.94 -18.25
CA LEU A 78 -6.05 2.94 -17.50
C LEU A 78 -5.30 4.27 -17.34
N ALA A 79 -4.02 4.20 -16.98
CA ALA A 79 -3.16 5.38 -16.84
C ALA A 79 -3.00 6.11 -18.18
N THR A 80 -2.84 5.37 -19.28
CA THR A 80 -2.73 5.96 -20.62
C THR A 80 -4.04 6.63 -21.03
N ALA A 81 -5.17 5.94 -20.89
CA ALA A 81 -6.49 6.51 -21.18
C ALA A 81 -6.76 7.78 -20.35
N SER A 82 -6.35 7.78 -19.08
CA SER A 82 -6.45 8.94 -18.19
C SER A 82 -5.62 10.13 -18.67
N VAL A 83 -4.39 9.91 -19.15
CA VAL A 83 -3.55 10.97 -19.74
C VAL A 83 -4.22 11.58 -20.96
N PHE A 84 -4.67 10.74 -21.89
CA PHE A 84 -5.34 11.19 -23.10
C PHE A 84 -6.63 11.96 -22.80
N GLY A 85 -7.47 11.45 -21.88
CA GLY A 85 -8.67 12.15 -21.43
C GLY A 85 -8.37 13.48 -20.74
N ALA A 86 -7.37 13.52 -19.86
CA ALA A 86 -6.93 14.75 -19.19
C ALA A 86 -6.39 15.82 -20.16
N CYS A 87 -5.83 15.40 -21.31
CA CYS A 87 -5.36 16.28 -22.37
C CYS A 87 -6.45 16.67 -23.39
N GLY A 88 -7.70 16.22 -23.22
CA GLY A 88 -8.79 16.47 -24.17
C GLY A 88 -8.70 15.65 -25.47
N ALA A 89 -7.85 14.62 -25.50
CA ALA A 89 -7.66 13.71 -26.63
C ALA A 89 -8.19 12.31 -26.29
N GLU A 90 -9.44 12.22 -25.84
CA GLU A 90 -10.05 11.01 -25.28
C GLU A 90 -9.88 9.77 -26.17
N LEU A 91 -9.23 8.71 -25.65
CA LEU A 91 -9.16 7.40 -26.32
C LEU A 91 -10.51 6.67 -26.28
N VAL A 92 -11.25 6.89 -25.21
CA VAL A 92 -12.61 6.41 -24.97
C VAL A 92 -13.36 7.52 -24.23
N PRO A 93 -14.70 7.61 -24.36
CA PRO A 93 -15.46 8.62 -23.66
C PRO A 93 -15.19 8.59 -22.15
N ASN A 94 -15.01 9.74 -21.52
CA ASN A 94 -14.67 9.81 -20.08
C ASN A 94 -15.65 9.06 -19.17
N LEU A 95 -16.94 9.03 -19.52
CA LEU A 95 -17.95 8.23 -18.82
C LEU A 95 -17.64 6.73 -18.88
N VAL A 96 -17.29 6.22 -20.08
CA VAL A 96 -16.91 4.82 -20.27
C VAL A 96 -15.65 4.50 -19.48
N LEU A 97 -14.66 5.41 -19.49
CA LEU A 97 -13.45 5.26 -18.67
C LEU A 97 -13.79 5.20 -17.17
N SER A 98 -14.73 6.03 -16.70
CA SER A 98 -15.21 6.03 -15.31
C SER A 98 -15.87 4.71 -14.91
N CYS A 99 -16.71 4.16 -15.78
CA CYS A 99 -17.31 2.85 -15.57
C CYS A 99 -16.25 1.73 -15.54
N ILE A 100 -15.24 1.79 -16.41
CA ILE A 100 -14.15 0.80 -16.41
C ILE A 100 -13.30 0.90 -15.14
N PHE A 101 -12.97 2.11 -14.69
CA PHE A 101 -12.28 2.31 -13.40
C PHE A 101 -13.09 1.75 -12.24
N LEU A 102 -14.40 2.04 -12.18
CA LEU A 102 -15.27 1.50 -11.14
C LEU A 102 -15.31 -0.03 -11.15
N ALA A 103 -15.48 -0.63 -12.33
CA ALA A 103 -15.47 -2.08 -12.48
C ALA A 103 -14.13 -2.68 -12.01
N TYR A 104 -13.01 -2.10 -12.44
CA TYR A 104 -11.67 -2.53 -12.01
C TYR A 104 -11.51 -2.46 -10.49
N ILE A 105 -11.90 -1.36 -9.85
CA ILE A 105 -11.79 -1.20 -8.39
C ILE A 105 -12.67 -2.22 -7.66
N VAL A 106 -13.89 -2.49 -8.14
CA VAL A 106 -14.78 -3.51 -7.55
C VAL A 106 -14.18 -4.91 -7.69
N PHE A 107 -13.65 -5.26 -8.85
CA PHE A 107 -12.98 -6.55 -9.05
C PHE A 107 -11.74 -6.69 -8.17
N ASP A 108 -10.92 -5.65 -8.07
CA ASP A 108 -9.72 -5.65 -7.23
C ASP A 108 -10.08 -5.72 -5.73
N PHE A 109 -11.16 -5.05 -5.31
CA PHE A 109 -11.70 -5.15 -3.96
C PHE A 109 -12.13 -6.57 -3.62
N ILE A 110 -12.92 -7.21 -4.50
CA ILE A 110 -13.35 -8.60 -4.31
C ILE A 110 -12.12 -9.52 -4.25
N TRP A 111 -11.15 -9.32 -5.14
CA TRP A 111 -9.90 -10.10 -5.13
C TRP A 111 -9.18 -9.99 -3.79
N ILE A 112 -8.95 -8.78 -3.28
CA ILE A 112 -8.25 -8.57 -2.01
C ILE A 112 -9.04 -9.14 -0.83
N CYS A 113 -10.37 -9.10 -0.85
CA CYS A 113 -11.20 -9.75 0.16
C CYS A 113 -11.02 -11.27 0.16
N LEU A 114 -10.92 -11.90 -1.02
CA LEU A 114 -10.70 -13.34 -1.16
C LEU A 114 -9.25 -13.76 -0.87
N GLN A 115 -8.28 -12.88 -1.13
CA GLN A 115 -6.84 -13.15 -0.98
C GLN A 115 -6.11 -11.98 -0.32
N PRO A 116 -6.36 -11.68 0.97
CA PRO A 116 -5.80 -10.49 1.64
C PRO A 116 -4.27 -10.46 1.70
N GLN A 117 -3.61 -11.61 1.54
CA GLN A 117 -2.16 -11.74 1.47
C GLN A 117 -1.53 -11.20 0.17
N CYS A 118 -2.32 -10.90 -0.87
CA CYS A 118 -1.80 -10.33 -2.11
C CYS A 118 -1.24 -8.90 -1.92
N VAL A 119 -1.68 -8.18 -0.88
CA VAL A 119 -1.25 -6.83 -0.55
C VAL A 119 -0.74 -6.73 0.90
N PRO A 120 0.32 -5.93 1.18
CA PRO A 120 0.93 -5.89 2.51
C PRO A 120 0.06 -5.26 3.61
N LYS A 121 -0.98 -4.50 3.24
CA LYS A 121 -1.90 -3.82 4.16
C LYS A 121 -3.34 -3.87 3.64
N ALA A 122 -3.90 -5.07 3.52
CA ALA A 122 -5.24 -5.27 2.94
C ALA A 122 -6.33 -4.35 3.50
N PRO A 123 -6.51 -4.15 4.83
CA PRO A 123 -7.57 -3.28 5.33
C PRO A 123 -7.45 -1.83 4.84
N LEU A 124 -6.23 -1.31 4.75
CA LEU A 124 -5.99 0.05 4.28
C LEU A 124 -6.33 0.20 2.80
N VAL A 125 -5.97 -0.80 1.98
CA VAL A 125 -6.27 -0.82 0.54
C VAL A 125 -7.78 -0.97 0.30
N LEU A 126 -8.46 -1.82 1.09
CA LEU A 126 -9.90 -2.00 1.00
C LEU A 126 -10.67 -0.71 1.33
N VAL A 127 -10.26 0.03 2.37
CA VAL A 127 -10.87 1.34 2.68
C VAL A 127 -10.61 2.34 1.55
N HIS A 128 -9.40 2.36 1.00
CA HIS A 128 -9.08 3.20 -0.16
C HIS A 128 -10.00 2.86 -1.34
N HIS A 129 -10.20 1.59 -1.67
CA HIS A 129 -11.08 1.16 -2.76
C HIS A 129 -12.53 1.59 -2.56
N VAL A 130 -13.05 1.48 -1.33
CA VAL A 130 -14.41 1.98 -1.01
C VAL A 130 -14.50 3.48 -1.25
N VAL A 131 -13.53 4.25 -0.77
CA VAL A 131 -13.49 5.71 -0.95
C VAL A 131 -13.38 6.09 -2.43
N THR A 132 -12.50 5.44 -3.18
CA THR A 132 -12.32 5.70 -4.62
C THR A 132 -13.56 5.30 -5.42
N ALA A 133 -14.19 4.17 -5.10
CA ALA A 133 -15.43 3.74 -5.74
C ALA A 133 -16.57 4.74 -5.47
N LEU A 134 -16.75 5.19 -4.23
CA LEU A 134 -17.74 6.21 -3.87
C LEU A 134 -17.51 7.53 -4.63
N LEU A 135 -16.25 7.94 -4.78
CA LEU A 135 -15.91 9.12 -5.57
C LEU A 135 -16.26 8.96 -7.05
N ILE A 136 -15.96 7.80 -7.66
CA ILE A 136 -16.22 7.53 -9.09
C ILE A 136 -17.72 7.39 -9.39
N LEU A 137 -18.55 7.01 -8.42
CA LEU A 137 -20.01 7.01 -8.62
C LEU A 137 -20.54 8.39 -9.03
N HIS A 138 -19.88 9.47 -8.61
CA HIS A 138 -20.26 10.82 -8.99
C HIS A 138 -20.15 11.09 -10.50
N PRO A 139 -18.98 10.95 -11.16
CA PRO A 139 -18.88 11.11 -12.62
C PRO A 139 -19.63 10.04 -13.43
N VAL A 140 -19.94 8.88 -12.83
CA VAL A 140 -20.87 7.91 -13.46
C VAL A 140 -22.31 8.45 -13.48
N ARG A 141 -22.72 9.15 -12.42
CA ARG A 141 -24.04 9.79 -12.32
C ARG A 141 -24.14 11.11 -13.08
N PHE A 142 -23.05 11.87 -13.12
CA PHE A 142 -22.92 13.18 -13.75
C PHE A 142 -21.78 13.12 -14.80
N PRO A 143 -22.06 12.61 -16.02
CA PRO A 143 -21.04 12.35 -17.04
C PRO A 143 -20.18 13.55 -17.44
N GLU A 144 -20.71 14.77 -17.29
CA GLU A 144 -19.99 16.03 -17.47
C GLU A 144 -18.73 16.13 -16.60
N HIS A 145 -18.71 15.41 -15.48
CA HIS A 145 -17.59 15.34 -14.54
C HIS A 145 -16.63 14.18 -14.81
N GLY A 146 -16.82 13.44 -15.90
CA GLY A 146 -15.93 12.33 -16.28
C GLY A 146 -14.46 12.75 -16.42
N LEU A 147 -14.19 14.01 -16.79
CA LEU A 147 -12.83 14.54 -16.86
C LEU A 147 -12.08 14.46 -15.52
N TYR A 148 -12.79 14.59 -14.39
CA TYR A 148 -12.17 14.50 -13.07
C TYR A 148 -11.71 13.08 -12.75
N THR A 149 -12.38 12.06 -13.27
CA THR A 149 -11.86 10.68 -13.24
C THR A 149 -10.53 10.58 -13.95
N CYS A 150 -10.35 11.27 -15.09
CA CYS A 150 -9.09 11.28 -15.82
C CYS A 150 -7.97 11.93 -14.99
N TYR A 151 -8.25 13.07 -14.33
CA TYR A 151 -7.28 13.73 -13.44
C TYR A 151 -6.90 12.86 -12.24
N ASP A 152 -7.88 12.26 -11.57
CA ASP A 152 -7.63 11.34 -10.47
C ASP A 152 -6.87 10.10 -10.95
N GLY A 153 -7.22 9.56 -12.11
CA GLY A 153 -6.59 8.41 -12.75
C GLY A 153 -5.12 8.61 -13.13
N LEU A 154 -4.64 9.86 -13.25
CA LEU A 154 -3.21 10.13 -13.50
C LEU A 154 -2.31 9.54 -12.40
N VAL A 155 -2.79 9.41 -11.16
CA VAL A 155 -2.00 8.82 -10.07
C VAL A 155 -1.65 7.35 -10.32
N GLU A 156 -2.36 6.67 -11.23
CA GLU A 156 -2.06 5.30 -11.62
C GLU A 156 -0.75 5.16 -12.40
N ILE A 157 -0.23 6.24 -13.01
CA ILE A 157 1.13 6.23 -13.58
C ILE A 157 2.15 5.86 -12.50
N ASN A 158 2.01 6.44 -11.30
CA ASN A 158 2.88 6.12 -10.18
C ASN A 158 2.69 4.67 -9.70
N THR A 159 1.44 4.18 -9.68
CA THR A 159 1.11 2.79 -9.33
C THR A 159 1.71 1.80 -10.32
N VAL A 160 1.62 2.06 -11.63
CA VAL A 160 2.23 1.26 -12.69
C VAL A 160 3.74 1.16 -12.48
N ILE A 161 4.42 2.28 -12.26
CA ILE A 161 5.87 2.28 -12.03
C ILE A 161 6.21 1.52 -10.75
N LEU A 162 5.42 1.66 -9.68
CA LEU A 162 5.61 0.92 -8.44
C LEU A 162 5.43 -0.59 -8.64
N THR A 163 4.38 -1.02 -9.32
CA THR A 163 4.08 -2.43 -9.59
C THR A 163 5.13 -3.04 -10.51
N PHE A 164 5.55 -2.31 -11.55
CA PHE A 164 6.68 -2.70 -12.39
C PHE A 164 7.97 -2.88 -11.59
N LYS A 165 8.29 -1.92 -10.70
CA LYS A 165 9.46 -1.99 -9.82
C LYS A 165 9.46 -3.21 -8.89
N ARG A 166 8.28 -3.65 -8.44
CA ARG A 166 8.11 -4.81 -7.54
C ARG A 166 8.15 -6.15 -8.29
N THR A 167 7.64 -6.17 -9.52
CA THR A 167 7.47 -7.39 -10.33
C THR A 167 8.74 -7.75 -11.09
N VAL A 168 9.42 -6.75 -11.67
CA VAL A 168 10.58 -6.98 -12.55
C VAL A 168 11.88 -7.09 -11.76
N ARG A 169 12.64 -8.17 -12.01
CA ARG A 169 14.00 -8.35 -11.47
C ARG A 169 15.01 -7.63 -12.35
N PHE A 170 15.46 -6.46 -11.92
CA PHE A 170 16.51 -5.71 -12.60
C PHE A 170 17.89 -6.32 -12.34
N GLN A 171 18.55 -6.81 -13.39
CA GLN A 171 19.95 -7.25 -13.33
C GLN A 171 20.92 -6.06 -13.31
N HIS A 172 20.62 -5.01 -14.09
CA HIS A 172 21.48 -3.82 -14.18
C HIS A 172 21.16 -2.80 -13.07
N ARG A 173 22.20 -2.32 -12.36
CA ARG A 173 22.07 -1.33 -11.27
C ARG A 173 21.48 0.00 -11.75
N GLY A 174 21.86 0.44 -12.95
CA GLY A 174 21.36 1.70 -13.54
C GLY A 174 19.85 1.67 -13.81
N ALA A 175 19.34 0.55 -14.34
CA ALA A 175 17.90 0.40 -14.61
C ALA A 175 17.08 0.44 -13.31
N LYS A 176 17.55 -0.24 -12.26
CA LYS A 176 16.92 -0.20 -10.93
C LYS A 176 16.92 1.21 -10.34
N ALA A 177 18.02 1.95 -10.49
CA ALA A 177 18.14 3.33 -10.02
C ALA A 177 17.16 4.25 -10.77
N LEU A 178 17.07 4.12 -12.10
CA LEU A 178 16.15 4.89 -12.93
C LEU A 178 14.69 4.65 -12.54
N VAL A 179 14.25 3.39 -12.43
CA VAL A 179 12.87 3.06 -12.03
C VAL A 179 12.56 3.56 -10.62
N THR A 180 13.55 3.50 -9.72
CA THR A 180 13.40 4.06 -8.36
C THR A 180 13.25 5.58 -8.40
N PHE A 181 14.04 6.27 -9.23
CA PHE A 181 13.92 7.71 -9.43
C PHE A 181 12.56 8.07 -10.02
N LEU A 182 12.15 7.45 -11.13
CA LEU A 182 10.85 7.68 -11.76
C LEU A 182 9.68 7.47 -10.80
N HIS A 183 9.75 6.42 -9.98
CA HIS A 183 8.75 6.17 -8.95
C HIS A 183 8.65 7.32 -7.94
N TRP A 184 9.77 7.82 -7.42
CA TRP A 184 9.74 8.93 -6.46
C TRP A 184 9.32 10.25 -7.10
N SER A 185 9.85 10.55 -8.29
CA SER A 185 9.51 11.76 -9.03
C SER A 185 8.02 11.82 -9.36
N THR A 186 7.45 10.72 -9.87
CA THR A 186 6.00 10.63 -10.15
C THR A 186 5.15 10.64 -8.88
N PHE A 187 5.62 10.04 -7.79
CA PHE A 187 4.89 10.10 -6.51
C PHE A 187 4.75 11.54 -6.03
N ILE A 188 5.85 12.31 -6.01
CA ILE A 188 5.82 13.71 -5.58
C ILE A 188 5.00 14.55 -6.55
N ALA A 189 5.29 14.47 -7.86
CA ALA A 189 4.63 15.29 -8.86
C ALA A 189 3.11 15.04 -8.91
N LEU A 190 2.68 13.77 -8.99
CA LEU A 190 1.27 13.46 -9.21
C LEU A 190 0.49 13.44 -7.89
N ARG A 191 1.00 12.80 -6.83
CA ARG A 191 0.23 12.61 -5.59
C ARG A 191 0.34 13.77 -4.60
N MET A 192 1.50 14.45 -4.55
CA MET A 192 1.72 15.53 -3.57
C MET A 192 1.47 16.93 -4.13
N ILE A 193 1.61 17.12 -5.45
CA ILE A 193 1.44 18.42 -6.08
C ILE A 193 0.18 18.44 -6.94
N ALA A 194 0.08 17.57 -7.94
CA ALA A 194 -1.04 17.61 -8.88
C ALA A 194 -2.38 17.23 -8.23
N TYR A 195 -2.42 16.18 -7.40
CA TYR A 195 -3.66 15.71 -6.78
C TYR A 195 -4.37 16.78 -5.93
N PRO A 196 -3.70 17.52 -5.00
CA PRO A 196 -4.33 18.66 -4.32
C PRO A 196 -4.88 19.74 -5.27
N ILE A 197 -4.17 20.01 -6.38
CA ILE A 197 -4.61 20.97 -7.38
C ILE A 197 -5.89 20.45 -8.05
N PHE A 198 -5.94 19.18 -8.45
CA PHE A 198 -7.11 18.55 -9.04
C PHE A 198 -8.31 18.54 -8.09
N THR A 199 -8.09 18.25 -6.80
CA THR A 199 -9.13 18.35 -5.77
C THR A 199 -9.71 19.77 -5.70
N LYS A 200 -8.86 20.81 -5.81
CA LYS A 200 -9.33 22.21 -5.81
C LYS A 200 -10.13 22.53 -7.07
N ILE A 201 -9.66 22.11 -8.24
CA ILE A 201 -10.38 22.31 -9.52
C ILE A 201 -11.75 21.62 -9.48
N PHE A 202 -11.81 20.39 -8.95
CA PHE A 202 -13.06 19.66 -8.81
C PHE A 202 -14.03 20.33 -7.82
N TRP A 203 -13.51 20.84 -6.70
CA TRP A 203 -14.32 21.64 -5.77
C TRP A 203 -14.93 22.86 -6.44
N ASP A 204 -14.14 23.62 -7.20
CA ASP A 204 -14.61 24.82 -7.90
C ASP A 204 -15.75 24.48 -8.88
N ALA A 205 -15.60 23.39 -9.63
CA ALA A 205 -16.65 22.91 -10.54
C ALA A 205 -17.94 22.48 -9.83
N LEU A 206 -17.85 21.91 -8.62
CA LEU A 206 -19.03 21.54 -7.84
C LEU A 206 -19.80 22.76 -7.30
N ILE A 207 -19.12 23.89 -7.03
CA ILE A 207 -19.74 25.09 -6.47
C ILE A 207 -20.19 26.11 -7.53
N GLU A 208 -19.64 26.04 -8.75
CA GLU A 208 -19.99 26.93 -9.87
C GLU A 208 -21.43 26.76 -10.36
N GLU A 209 -22.07 25.63 -10.06
CA GLU A 209 -23.47 25.35 -10.41
C GLU A 209 -24.37 25.17 -9.17
N PRO A 210 -24.72 26.27 -8.47
CA PRO A 210 -25.57 26.21 -7.28
C PRO A 210 -26.91 25.52 -7.56
N GLY A 211 -27.26 24.54 -6.74
CA GLY A 211 -28.55 23.84 -6.81
C GLY A 211 -28.61 22.66 -7.78
N ARG A 212 -27.57 22.41 -8.59
CA ARG A 212 -27.51 21.20 -9.46
C ARG A 212 -27.24 19.93 -8.65
N TYR A 213 -26.38 20.04 -7.64
CA TYR A 213 -25.98 18.91 -6.79
C TYR A 213 -26.57 19.06 -5.39
N SER A 214 -26.95 17.93 -4.78
CA SER A 214 -27.37 17.94 -3.38
C SER A 214 -26.19 18.23 -2.46
N ASP A 215 -26.42 18.91 -1.33
CA ASP A 215 -25.38 19.17 -0.33
C ASP A 215 -24.69 17.89 0.16
N LEU A 216 -25.43 16.79 0.25
CA LEU A 216 -24.89 15.50 0.66
C LEU A 216 -23.88 14.98 -0.38
N GLU A 217 -24.20 15.07 -1.67
CA GLU A 217 -23.32 14.68 -2.77
C GLU A 217 -21.99 15.45 -2.71
N ILE A 218 -22.06 16.78 -2.61
CA ILE A 218 -20.88 17.65 -2.53
C ILE A 218 -20.02 17.27 -1.32
N ARG A 219 -20.63 17.09 -0.14
CA ARG A 219 -19.92 16.69 1.08
C ARG A 219 -19.27 15.32 0.95
N MET A 220 -19.94 14.34 0.33
CA MET A 220 -19.37 13.01 0.11
C MET A 220 -18.19 13.05 -0.86
N CYS A 221 -18.32 13.75 -1.99
CA CYS A 221 -17.25 13.93 -2.96
C CYS A 221 -16.01 14.54 -2.32
N MET A 222 -16.18 15.61 -1.54
CA MET A 222 -15.07 16.27 -0.85
C MET A 222 -14.48 15.42 0.27
N PHE A 223 -15.31 14.71 1.03
CA PHE A 223 -14.82 13.74 2.00
C PHE A 223 -13.94 12.67 1.34
N CYS A 224 -14.36 12.15 0.18
CA CYS A 224 -13.58 11.15 -0.54
C CYS A 224 -12.25 11.73 -1.06
N GLN A 225 -12.27 12.88 -1.72
CA GLN A 225 -11.08 13.58 -2.20
C GLN A 225 -10.06 13.86 -1.08
N LEU A 226 -10.53 14.41 0.05
CA LEU A 226 -9.67 14.69 1.21
C LEU A 226 -9.13 13.41 1.84
N SER A 227 -9.92 12.34 1.88
CA SER A 227 -9.48 11.03 2.36
C SER A 227 -8.38 10.45 1.47
N LEU A 228 -8.50 10.57 0.15
CA LEU A 228 -7.48 10.13 -0.81
C LEU A 228 -6.18 10.94 -0.70
N LEU A 229 -6.29 12.24 -0.45
CA LEU A 229 -5.12 13.07 -0.11
C LEU A 229 -4.47 12.60 1.20
N GLY A 230 -5.27 12.28 2.22
CA GLY A 230 -4.80 11.68 3.47
C GLY A 230 -4.07 10.35 3.26
N PHE A 231 -4.58 9.47 2.39
CA PHE A 231 -3.90 8.24 1.99
C PHE A 231 -2.55 8.51 1.33
N ASN A 232 -2.46 9.51 0.46
CA ASN A 232 -1.20 9.89 -0.18
C ASN A 232 -0.15 10.34 0.87
N CYS A 233 -0.54 11.15 1.86
CA CYS A 233 0.34 11.55 2.96
C CYS A 233 0.76 10.35 3.83
N LEU A 234 -0.18 9.45 4.13
CA LEU A 234 0.09 8.24 4.89
C LEU A 234 1.08 7.32 4.15
N PHE A 235 0.91 7.13 2.84
CA PHE A 235 1.84 6.34 2.04
C PHE A 235 3.23 6.95 2.01
N LEU A 236 3.35 8.27 1.88
CA LEU A 236 4.63 8.97 1.98
C LEU A 236 5.30 8.68 3.33
N HIS A 237 4.56 8.83 4.43
CA HIS A 237 5.07 8.56 5.77
C HIS A 237 5.54 7.10 5.92
N LEU A 238 4.75 6.14 5.44
CA LEU A 238 5.10 4.72 5.50
C LEU A 238 6.35 4.40 4.68
N MET A 239 6.49 4.99 3.49
CA MET A 239 7.67 4.79 2.64
C MET A 239 8.94 5.37 3.27
N LEU A 240 8.85 6.55 3.90
CA LEU A 240 9.98 7.18 4.59
C LEU A 240 10.42 6.40 5.83
N THR A 241 9.45 5.94 6.65
CA THR A 241 9.75 5.18 7.87
C THR A 241 10.28 3.77 7.60
N GLN A 242 9.80 3.09 6.55
CA GLN A 242 10.34 1.79 6.13
C GLN A 242 11.78 1.88 5.64
N LYS A 243 12.14 2.95 4.89
CA LYS A 243 13.51 3.19 4.42
C LYS A 243 14.48 3.35 5.60
N GLY A 244 14.07 4.03 6.66
CA GLY A 244 14.87 4.20 7.88
C GLY A 244 15.16 2.88 8.62
N ARG A 245 14.17 1.98 8.70
CA ARG A 245 14.31 0.67 9.36
C ARG A 245 15.21 -0.31 8.59
N GLY A 246 15.12 -0.31 7.25
CA GLY A 246 15.94 -1.17 6.40
C GLY A 246 17.43 -0.82 6.43
N GLY A 247 17.75 0.48 6.42
CA GLY A 247 19.13 0.96 6.47
C GLY A 247 19.84 0.64 7.79
N GLY A 248 19.13 0.76 8.92
CA GLY A 248 19.68 0.45 10.25
C GLY A 248 20.06 -1.02 10.43
N ARG A 249 19.18 -1.95 10.05
CA ARG A 249 19.42 -3.40 10.14
C ARG A 249 20.58 -3.85 9.24
N SER A 250 20.63 -3.36 8.00
CA SER A 250 21.73 -3.72 7.08
C SER A 250 23.08 -3.22 7.59
N ARG A 251 23.12 -2.01 8.17
CA ARG A 251 24.36 -1.42 8.72
C ARG A 251 24.80 -2.14 9.99
N GLN A 252 23.87 -2.52 10.87
CA GLN A 252 24.16 -3.33 12.05
C GLN A 252 24.68 -4.72 11.68
N ALA A 253 24.06 -5.40 10.71
CA ALA A 253 24.52 -6.70 10.23
C ALA A 253 25.93 -6.61 9.61
N ALA A 254 26.20 -5.60 8.79
CA ALA A 254 27.53 -5.38 8.22
C ALA A 254 28.59 -5.11 9.30
N LEU A 255 28.25 -4.32 10.32
CA LEU A 255 29.16 -4.03 11.44
C LEU A 255 29.46 -5.29 12.26
N ALA A 256 28.44 -6.11 12.55
CA ALA A 256 28.61 -7.38 13.26
C ALA A 256 29.51 -8.36 12.48
N THR A 257 29.33 -8.47 11.16
CA THR A 257 30.19 -9.29 10.30
C THR A 257 31.63 -8.78 10.28
N ALA A 258 31.83 -7.45 10.19
CA ALA A 258 33.15 -6.84 10.24
C ALA A 258 33.86 -7.07 11.59
N MET A 259 33.14 -6.98 12.71
CA MET A 259 33.69 -7.27 14.05
C MET A 259 34.11 -8.72 14.19
N ARG A 260 33.31 -9.67 13.69
CA ARG A 260 33.67 -11.10 13.66
C ARG A 260 34.90 -11.38 12.80
N ALA A 261 35.01 -10.72 11.65
CA ALA A 261 36.18 -10.85 10.78
C ALA A 261 37.45 -10.27 11.43
N LYS A 262 37.34 -9.17 12.18
CA LYS A 262 38.46 -8.59 12.93
C LYS A 262 38.90 -9.49 14.09
N ALA A 263 37.96 -10.08 14.84
CA ALA A 263 38.27 -11.02 15.93
C ALA A 263 39.05 -12.24 15.42
N ARG A 264 38.63 -12.84 14.30
CA ARG A 264 39.32 -13.99 13.68
C ARG A 264 40.74 -13.71 13.16
N ARG A 265 41.15 -12.44 13.03
CA ARG A 265 42.52 -12.07 12.61
C ARG A 265 43.45 -11.81 13.80
N ALA A 266 42.89 -11.73 15.01
CA ALA A 266 43.64 -11.51 16.23
C ALA A 266 44.01 -12.82 16.94
N ASP A 267 43.38 -13.93 16.54
CA ASP A 267 43.70 -15.30 16.92
C ASP A 267 44.64 -15.93 15.87
#